data_AF-A0A2T0YCP0-F1
#
_entry.id   AF-A0A2T0YCP0-F1
#
_cell.length_a   1.000
_cell.length_b   1.000
_cell.length_c   1.000
_cell.angle_alpha   90.00
_cell.angle_beta   90.00
_cell.angle_gamma   90.00
#
_symmetry.space_group_name_H-M   'P 1'
#
loop_
_entity.id
_entity.type
_entity.pdbx_description
1 polymer ?
#
loop_
_entity_poly.entity_id
_entity_poly.type
_entity_poly.pdbx_seq_one_letter_code
_entity_poly.pdbx_strand_id
1 'polypeptide(L)'
;MSIRIDNVGIAVRDLEATIAFFTDLGLELLGRDTVSGDWVDEVVGLDGSHTKVAMLQTPDGHGRIELFEHIHPEPIHPEPALPHAIGMHRVAFSVEDIDRSLEIAAQHGCHPLRGVATYEDR
;
A
#
# COMPACT_ATOMS: atom_id res chain seq x y z
N MET A 1 19.68 -21.75 0.78
CA MET A 1 18.58 -21.08 0.06
C MET A 1 18.31 -19.79 0.81
N SER A 2 18.53 -18.63 0.19
CA SER A 2 18.19 -17.34 0.78
C SER A 2 16.73 -17.01 0.46
N ILE A 3 16.02 -16.39 1.41
CA ILE A 3 14.63 -15.95 1.27
C ILE A 3 14.55 -14.51 1.77
N ARG A 4 13.81 -13.67 1.04
CA ARG A 4 13.57 -12.25 1.37
C ARG A 4 12.13 -11.93 1.02
N ILE A 5 11.50 -11.09 1.83
CA ILE A 5 10.23 -10.46 1.45
C ILE A 5 10.53 -9.45 0.35
N ASP A 6 9.97 -9.64 -0.84
CA ASP A 6 10.23 -8.71 -1.95
C ASP A 6 9.33 -7.48 -1.88
N ASN A 7 8.03 -7.67 -1.63
CA ASN A 7 7.07 -6.58 -1.46
C ASN A 7 5.82 -7.03 -0.66
N VAL A 8 4.97 -6.06 -0.33
CA VAL A 8 3.58 -6.26 0.10
C VAL A 8 2.65 -5.64 -0.96
N GLY A 9 1.80 -6.47 -1.55
CA GLY A 9 0.80 -6.02 -2.54
C GLY A 9 -0.46 -5.44 -1.89
N ILE A 10 -0.94 -4.30 -2.38
CA ILE A 10 -2.15 -3.62 -1.91
C ILE A 10 -2.98 -3.15 -3.11
N ALA A 11 -4.21 -3.67 -3.24
CA ALA A 11 -5.16 -3.15 -4.22
C ALA A 11 -5.78 -1.83 -3.73
N VAL A 12 -5.85 -0.84 -4.61
CA VAL A 12 -6.29 0.53 -4.31
C VAL A 12 -7.31 1.03 -5.32
N ARG A 13 -8.13 1.99 -4.89
CA ARG A 13 -9.12 2.62 -5.75
C ARG A 13 -8.54 3.67 -6.68
N ASP A 14 -7.49 4.35 -6.24
CA ASP A 14 -6.84 5.44 -6.97
C ASP A 14 -5.33 5.32 -6.78
N LEU A 15 -4.63 4.93 -7.85
CA LEU A 15 -3.19 4.72 -7.83
C LEU A 15 -2.44 6.03 -7.62
N GLU A 16 -2.85 7.12 -8.27
CA GLU A 16 -2.14 8.40 -8.20
C GLU A 16 -2.27 9.04 -6.82
N ALA A 17 -3.49 9.03 -6.24
CA ALA A 17 -3.70 9.52 -4.88
C ALA A 17 -2.89 8.70 -3.86
N THR A 18 -2.82 7.37 -4.02
CA THR A 18 -2.09 6.52 -3.09
C THR A 18 -0.57 6.69 -3.24
N ILE A 19 -0.06 6.83 -4.47
CA ILE A 19 1.35 7.16 -4.70
C ILE A 19 1.69 8.46 -4.00
N ALA A 20 0.89 9.52 -4.20
CA ALA A 20 1.14 10.83 -3.61
C ALA A 20 1.23 10.76 -2.07
N PHE A 21 0.31 10.03 -1.42
CA PHE A 21 0.35 9.81 0.03
C PHE A 21 1.67 9.19 0.49
N PHE A 22 2.09 8.09 -0.13
CA PHE A 22 3.31 7.41 0.29
C PHE A 22 4.58 8.16 -0.08
N THR A 23 4.61 8.87 -1.22
CA THR A 23 5.77 9.69 -1.58
C THR A 23 5.94 10.89 -0.67
N ASP A 24 4.83 11.53 -0.27
CA ASP A 24 4.89 12.64 0.68
C ASP A 24 5.31 12.16 2.07
N LEU A 25 4.95 10.93 2.46
CA LEU A 25 5.46 10.27 3.66
C LEU A 25 6.96 9.91 3.57
N GLY A 26 7.56 9.94 2.38
CA GLY A 26 8.99 9.74 2.17
C GLY A 26 9.38 8.43 1.48
N LEU A 27 8.43 7.65 0.95
CA LEU A 27 8.77 6.51 0.09
C LEU A 27 9.17 6.99 -1.31
N GLU A 28 10.02 6.21 -1.98
CA GLU A 28 10.47 6.49 -3.34
C GLU A 28 9.67 5.65 -4.34
N LEU A 29 9.11 6.31 -5.36
CA LEU A 29 8.48 5.62 -6.49
C LEU A 29 9.57 5.02 -7.38
N LEU A 30 9.60 3.70 -7.51
CA LEU A 30 10.57 2.99 -8.34
C LEU A 30 10.14 2.89 -9.80
N GLY A 31 8.83 2.79 -10.04
CA GLY A 31 8.30 2.61 -11.38
C GLY A 31 6.80 2.41 -11.40
N ARG A 32 6.24 2.56 -12.60
CA ARG A 32 4.82 2.38 -12.91
C ARG A 32 4.69 1.54 -14.17
N ASP A 33 3.64 0.75 -14.25
CA ASP A 33 3.31 0.00 -15.46
C ASP A 33 1.79 -0.23 -15.57
N THR A 34 1.34 -0.72 -16.72
CA THR A 34 0.01 -1.28 -16.92
C THR A 34 0.16 -2.70 -17.44
N VAL A 35 -0.21 -3.67 -16.60
CA VAL A 35 -0.01 -5.10 -16.88
C VAL A 35 -1.30 -5.74 -17.39
N SER A 36 -1.17 -6.56 -18.42
CA SER A 36 -2.27 -7.35 -19.00
C SER A 36 -1.75 -8.55 -19.81
N GLY A 37 -2.64 -9.49 -20.11
CA GLY A 37 -2.40 -10.64 -21.00
C GLY A 37 -2.24 -11.95 -20.23
N ASP A 38 -2.17 -13.05 -20.98
CA ASP A 38 -2.28 -14.43 -20.45
C ASP A 38 -1.37 -14.72 -19.26
N TRP A 39 -0.15 -14.18 -19.24
CA TRP A 39 0.78 -14.37 -18.12
C TRP A 39 0.29 -13.73 -16.80
N VAL A 40 -0.40 -12.59 -16.87
CA VAL A 40 -1.00 -11.92 -15.71
C VAL A 40 -2.19 -12.75 -15.22
N ASP A 41 -3.01 -13.23 -16.17
CA ASP A 41 -4.19 -14.03 -15.87
C ASP A 41 -3.81 -15.33 -15.14
N GLU A 42 -2.71 -15.98 -15.55
CA GLU A 42 -2.16 -17.15 -14.88
C GLU A 42 -1.65 -16.85 -13.47
N VAL A 43 -0.91 -15.76 -13.27
CA VAL A 43 -0.33 -15.40 -11.97
C VAL A 43 -1.39 -14.96 -10.97
N VAL A 44 -2.39 -14.21 -11.43
CA VAL A 44 -3.48 -13.68 -10.60
C VAL A 44 -4.62 -14.68 -10.43
N GLY A 45 -4.77 -15.63 -11.36
CA GLY A 45 -5.88 -16.59 -11.40
C GLY A 45 -7.19 -15.95 -11.86
N LEU A 46 -7.13 -15.02 -12.81
CA LEU A 46 -8.27 -14.22 -13.27
C LEU A 46 -8.17 -13.88 -14.76
N ASP A 47 -9.17 -14.31 -15.54
CA ASP A 47 -9.19 -14.07 -17.00
C ASP A 47 -9.38 -12.58 -17.35
N GLY A 48 -8.60 -12.10 -18.31
CA GLY A 48 -8.67 -10.74 -18.84
C GLY A 48 -8.16 -9.69 -17.86
N SER A 49 -7.24 -10.01 -16.97
CA SER A 49 -6.69 -9.07 -16.00
C SER A 49 -6.02 -7.90 -16.69
N HIS A 50 -6.42 -6.69 -16.30
CA HIS A 50 -5.84 -5.44 -16.77
C HIS A 50 -5.74 -4.48 -15.59
N THR A 51 -4.51 -4.15 -15.19
CA THR A 51 -4.26 -3.49 -13.90
C THR A 51 -3.13 -2.49 -14.04
N LYS A 52 -3.29 -1.28 -13.49
CA LYS A 52 -2.17 -0.34 -13.32
C LYS A 52 -1.41 -0.72 -12.07
N VAL A 53 -0.09 -0.67 -12.13
CA VAL A 53 0.78 -1.01 -11.01
C VAL A 53 1.79 0.09 -10.71
N ALA A 54 2.15 0.23 -9.44
CA ALA A 54 3.25 1.08 -9.03
C ALA A 54 4.02 0.44 -7.88
N MET A 55 5.35 0.47 -7.96
CA MET A 55 6.23 -0.03 -6.91
C MET A 55 6.84 1.14 -6.15
N LEU A 56 6.69 1.15 -4.83
CA LEU A 56 7.31 2.11 -3.93
C LEU A 56 8.25 1.42 -2.96
N GLN A 57 9.31 2.12 -2.55
CA GLN A 57 10.36 1.59 -1.68
C GLN A 57 10.68 2.55 -0.54
N THR A 58 10.99 2.01 0.63
CA THR A 58 11.53 2.79 1.74
C THR A 58 12.94 3.28 1.41
N PRO A 59 13.39 4.46 1.89
CA PRO A 59 14.72 4.99 1.56
C PRO A 59 15.90 4.07 1.92
N ASP A 60 15.73 3.19 2.91
CA ASP A 60 16.73 2.17 3.29
C ASP A 60 16.82 0.99 2.31
N GLY A 61 15.91 0.92 1.33
CA GLY A 61 15.84 -0.11 0.31
C GLY A 61 15.25 -1.45 0.75
N HIS A 62 14.82 -1.59 2.01
CA HIS A 62 14.43 -2.88 2.59
C HIS A 62 12.94 -3.20 2.52
N GLY A 63 12.07 -2.19 2.54
CA GLY A 63 10.62 -2.33 2.46
C GLY A 63 10.10 -1.91 1.09
N ARG A 64 9.17 -2.69 0.51
CA ARG A 64 8.47 -2.32 -0.71
C ARG A 64 6.97 -2.52 -0.60
N ILE A 65 6.21 -1.58 -1.15
CA ILE A 65 4.78 -1.70 -1.38
C ILE A 65 4.55 -1.74 -2.88
N GLU A 66 3.77 -2.72 -3.33
CA GLU A 66 3.28 -2.79 -4.70
C GLU A 66 1.79 -2.44 -4.72
N LEU A 67 1.43 -1.39 -5.43
CA LEU A 67 0.06 -0.89 -5.52
C LEU A 67 -0.59 -1.35 -6.81
N PHE A 68 -1.87 -1.75 -6.74
CA PHE A 68 -2.64 -2.25 -7.87
C PHE A 68 -3.97 -1.49 -8.00
N GLU A 69 -4.21 -0.82 -9.13
CA GLU A 69 -5.52 -0.27 -9.50
C GLU A 69 -6.09 -1.09 -10.65
N HIS A 70 -7.10 -1.91 -10.36
CA HIS A 70 -7.73 -2.79 -11.35
C HIS A 70 -8.59 -1.99 -12.33
N ILE A 71 -8.36 -2.22 -13.62
CA ILE A 71 -9.16 -1.68 -14.73
C ILE A 71 -10.18 -2.73 -15.19
N HIS A 72 -9.76 -4.00 -15.29
CA HIS A 72 -10.63 -5.13 -15.62
C HIS A 72 -10.18 -6.40 -14.90
N PRO A 73 -11.12 -7.22 -14.39
CA PRO A 73 -12.55 -6.93 -14.26
C PRO A 73 -12.83 -5.79 -13.28
N GLU A 74 -14.07 -5.32 -13.25
CA GLU A 74 -14.51 -4.27 -12.32
C GLU A 74 -14.13 -4.65 -10.87
N PRO A 75 -13.39 -3.79 -10.15
CA PRO A 75 -12.96 -4.10 -8.79
C PRO A 75 -14.14 -4.21 -7.83
N ILE A 76 -14.05 -5.17 -6.92
CA ILE A 76 -14.95 -5.24 -5.76
C ILE A 76 -14.43 -4.24 -4.72
N HIS A 77 -15.29 -3.37 -4.22
CA HIS A 77 -14.96 -2.39 -3.20
C HIS A 77 -15.50 -2.80 -1.83
N PRO A 78 -14.75 -3.59 -1.04
CA PRO A 78 -15.15 -3.90 0.33
C PRO A 78 -15.02 -2.66 1.22
N GLU A 79 -15.79 -2.66 2.31
CA GLU A 79 -15.55 -1.75 3.43
C GLU A 79 -14.17 -2.02 4.05
N PRO A 80 -13.49 -0.99 4.59
CA PRO A 80 -12.23 -1.18 5.31
C PRO A 80 -12.35 -2.26 6.40
N ALA A 81 -11.35 -3.14 6.49
CA ALA A 81 -11.37 -4.23 7.46
C ALA A 81 -11.42 -3.69 8.90
N LEU A 82 -12.24 -4.31 9.74
CA LEU A 82 -12.30 -3.98 11.17
C LEU A 82 -11.00 -4.42 11.87
N PRO A 83 -10.53 -3.70 12.91
CA PRO A 83 -9.29 -4.04 13.62
C PRO A 83 -9.23 -5.45 14.26
N HIS A 84 -10.35 -6.17 14.34
CA HIS A 84 -10.44 -7.52 14.89
C HIS A 84 -10.91 -8.55 13.86
N ALA A 85 -10.89 -8.21 12.57
CA ALA A 85 -11.15 -9.15 11.49
C ALA A 85 -9.93 -10.07 11.27
N ILE A 86 -10.18 -11.35 11.01
CA ILE A 86 -9.11 -12.31 10.64
C ILE A 86 -8.64 -11.98 9.22
N GLY A 87 -7.35 -11.70 9.04
CA GLY A 87 -6.75 -11.41 7.73
C GLY A 87 -5.58 -10.43 7.81
N MET A 88 -5.33 -9.73 6.71
CA MET A 88 -4.34 -8.65 6.66
C MET A 88 -4.71 -7.56 7.67
N HIS A 89 -3.78 -7.24 8.59
CA HIS A 89 -4.05 -6.32 9.69
C HIS A 89 -3.51 -4.92 9.43
N ARG A 90 -2.20 -4.79 9.15
CA ARG A 90 -1.54 -3.50 8.83
C ARG A 90 -0.15 -3.70 8.23
N VAL A 91 0.32 -2.70 7.49
CA VAL A 91 1.75 -2.44 7.28
C VAL A 91 2.15 -1.34 8.26
N ALA A 92 3.30 -1.51 8.92
CA ALA A 92 3.78 -0.56 9.93
C ALA A 92 5.10 0.07 9.46
N PHE A 93 5.20 1.39 9.61
CA PHE A 93 6.40 2.17 9.32
C PHE A 93 6.95 2.76 10.61
N SER A 94 8.26 2.65 10.79
CA SER A 94 8.98 3.43 11.80
C SER A 94 9.37 4.75 11.17
N VAL A 95 9.07 5.86 11.85
CA VAL A 95 9.36 7.21 11.38
C VAL A 95 10.14 7.95 12.46
N GLU A 96 10.94 8.93 12.05
CA GLU A 96 11.75 9.74 12.98
C GLU A 96 10.89 10.74 13.76
N ASP A 97 9.83 11.28 13.13
CA ASP A 97 8.94 12.27 13.71
C ASP A 97 7.47 11.91 13.41
N ILE A 98 6.78 11.40 14.43
CA ILE A 98 5.38 10.98 14.30
C ILE A 98 4.43 12.16 14.06
N ASP A 99 4.69 13.32 14.65
CA ASP A 99 3.82 14.50 14.51
C ASP A 99 3.88 15.00 13.08
N ARG A 100 5.09 15.07 12.50
CA ARG A 100 5.27 15.43 11.10
C ARG A 100 4.61 14.44 10.15
N SER A 101 4.73 13.14 10.39
CA SER A 101 4.04 12.12 9.57
C SER A 101 2.52 12.24 9.64
N LEU A 102 1.96 12.61 10.80
CA LEU A 102 0.53 12.82 10.96
C LEU A 102 0.02 14.06 10.21
N GLU A 103 0.79 15.15 10.19
CA GLU A 103 0.46 16.34 9.38
C GLU A 103 0.37 15.99 7.89
N ILE A 104 1.34 15.21 7.38
CA ILE A 104 1.36 14.75 5.98
C ILE A 104 0.16 13.85 5.72
N ALA A 105 -0.09 12.87 6.59
CA ALA A 105 -1.24 11.98 6.43
C ALA A 105 -2.56 12.75 6.40
N ALA A 106 -2.72 13.77 7.24
CA ALA A 106 -3.92 14.61 7.27
C ALA A 106 -4.14 15.40 5.97
N GLN A 107 -3.08 15.82 5.27
CA GLN A 107 -3.20 16.47 3.95
C GLN A 107 -3.83 15.56 2.89
N HIS A 108 -3.69 14.25 3.06
CA HIS A 108 -4.29 13.21 2.21
C HIS A 108 -5.62 12.67 2.77
N GLY A 109 -6.17 13.29 3.82
CA GLY A 109 -7.42 12.85 4.45
C GLY A 109 -7.29 11.58 5.31
N CYS A 110 -6.06 11.16 5.63
CA CYS A 110 -5.80 10.04 6.52
C CYS A 110 -5.63 10.51 7.96
N HIS A 111 -6.36 9.91 8.89
CA HIS A 111 -6.37 10.30 10.30
C HIS A 111 -6.20 9.10 11.24
N PRO A 112 -5.68 9.29 12.45
CA PRO A 112 -5.67 8.24 13.47
C PRO A 112 -7.06 7.66 13.71
N LEU A 113 -7.16 6.33 13.86
CA LEU A 113 -8.43 5.67 14.15
C LEU A 113 -9.09 6.18 15.45
N ARG A 114 -8.27 6.41 16.48
CA ARG A 114 -8.70 6.97 17.77
C ARG A 114 -7.76 8.04 18.32
N GLY A 115 -6.45 7.88 18.10
CA GLY A 115 -5.43 8.80 18.59
C GLY A 115 -4.03 8.20 18.47
N VAL A 116 -3.07 8.92 19.05
CA VAL A 116 -1.66 8.50 19.17
C VAL A 116 -1.42 8.03 20.59
N ALA A 117 -0.61 6.98 20.76
CA ALA A 117 -0.29 6.43 22.06
C ALA A 117 1.23 6.25 22.20
N THR A 118 1.75 6.49 23.40
CA THR A 118 3.11 6.10 23.76
C THR A 118 3.09 4.68 24.33
N TYR A 119 3.91 3.81 23.76
CA TYR A 119 4.01 2.42 24.20
C TYR A 119 4.71 2.34 25.56
N GLU A 120 4.20 1.50 26.47
CA GLU A 120 4.70 1.28 27.84
C GLU A 120 4.63 2.44 28.85
N ASP A 121 4.25 3.65 28.43
CA ASP A 121 3.87 4.70 29.37
C ASP A 121 2.54 4.33 30.04
N ARG A 122 2.63 3.93 31.31
CA ARG A 122 1.48 3.85 32.21
C ARG A 122 1.19 5.21 32.84
#